data_AF-A0A6T0YFX0-F1
#
_entry.id   AF-A0A6T0YFX0-F1
#
_cell.length_a   1.000
_cell.length_b   1.000
_cell.length_c   1.000
_cell.angle_alpha   90.00
_cell.angle_beta   90.00
_cell.angle_gamma   90.00
#
_symmetry.space_group_name_H-M   'P 1'
#
loop_
_entity.id
_entity.type
_entity.pdbx_description
1 polymer ?
#
loop_
_entity_poly.entity_id
_entity_poly.type
_entity_poly.pdbx_seq_one_letter_code
_entity_poly.pdbx_strand_id
1 'polypeptide(L)'
;GPRAGQPWTASGPPPGGSRRPPPLLGRPARQRRCVGTDAPPAATSAAMRAGTPLLAALLACSLGLQPAGAAARVPLKDLPLLAPDEEVRELQLPATAAEALRGLDLGERQPLRVSEVPWGPNRPRCLCRNLGIWDHAGEEHKVLVVEPEFGTKTLPAKDAAAFVNAVREVAGVA
;
A
#
# COMPACT_ATOMS: atom_id res chain seq x y z
N GLY A 1 47.72 -18.21 50.55
CA GLY A 1 47.46 -19.66 50.55
C GLY A 1 47.26 -20.13 49.11
N PRO A 2 47.87 -21.24 48.69
CA PRO A 2 47.86 -21.72 47.31
C PRO A 2 46.71 -22.72 47.03
N ARG A 3 46.26 -22.76 45.77
CA ARG A 3 45.82 -23.93 44.95
C ARG A 3 45.33 -23.35 43.62
N ALA A 4 46.04 -23.45 42.49
CA ALA A 4 46.38 -24.64 41.70
C ALA A 4 45.12 -25.42 41.25
N GLY A 5 44.79 -25.33 39.96
CA GLY A 5 43.69 -26.06 39.32
C GLY A 5 43.57 -25.70 37.84
N GLN A 6 44.13 -26.55 37.00
CA GLN A 6 44.45 -26.39 35.58
C GLN A 6 43.26 -26.66 34.61
N PRO A 7 43.46 -26.53 33.27
CA PRO A 7 42.50 -26.13 32.26
C PRO A 7 41.83 -27.30 31.53
N TRP A 8 40.81 -26.99 30.73
CA TRP A 8 40.32 -27.90 29.68
C TRP A 8 40.18 -27.14 28.37
N THR A 9 41.11 -27.44 27.47
CA THR A 9 40.98 -27.28 26.03
C THR A 9 39.99 -28.28 25.45
N ALA A 10 39.72 -28.14 24.14
CA ALA A 10 39.02 -29.06 23.24
C ALA A 10 37.50 -28.83 23.17
N SER A 11 36.83 -28.90 22.01
CA SER A 11 37.24 -29.13 20.64
C SER A 11 35.98 -29.02 19.78
N GLY A 12 36.13 -28.53 18.55
CA GLY A 12 35.35 -29.04 17.42
C GLY A 12 34.09 -28.27 17.04
N PRO A 13 33.96 -27.84 15.77
CA PRO A 13 32.66 -27.47 15.20
C PRO A 13 31.80 -28.74 15.02
N PRO A 14 30.47 -28.68 15.21
CA PRO A 14 29.62 -29.80 14.89
C PRO A 14 29.58 -30.09 13.38
N PRO A 15 29.34 -31.37 13.00
CA PRO A 15 29.56 -31.89 11.65
C PRO A 15 28.53 -31.47 10.62
N GLY A 16 28.97 -31.48 9.36
CA GLY A 16 28.17 -31.23 8.18
C GLY A 16 26.91 -32.10 8.10
N GLY A 17 25.76 -31.43 8.16
CA GLY A 17 24.47 -31.98 7.77
C GLY A 17 24.26 -31.79 6.28
N SER A 18 24.60 -32.83 5.51
CA SER A 18 24.24 -32.98 4.09
C SER A 18 22.71 -32.98 3.95
N ARG A 19 22.11 -31.84 3.60
CA ARG A 19 20.71 -31.77 3.19
C ARG A 19 20.65 -31.85 1.67
N ARG A 20 20.30 -33.04 1.17
CA ARG A 20 19.85 -33.25 -0.21
C ARG A 20 18.68 -32.29 -0.52
N PRO A 21 18.63 -31.67 -1.70
CA PRO A 21 17.45 -30.92 -2.13
C PRO A 21 16.29 -31.89 -2.44
N PRO A 22 15.04 -31.57 -2.07
CA PRO A 22 13.88 -32.28 -2.58
C PRO A 22 13.62 -31.95 -4.06
N PRO A 23 12.97 -32.85 -4.81
CA PRO A 23 12.92 -32.82 -6.27
C PRO A 23 12.00 -31.73 -6.81
N LEU A 24 12.43 -31.18 -7.96
CA LEU A 24 11.64 -30.36 -8.87
C LEU A 24 10.42 -31.17 -9.36
N LEU A 25 9.24 -30.80 -8.88
CA LEU A 25 7.99 -31.12 -9.56
C LEU A 25 7.41 -29.83 -10.12
N GLY A 26 7.71 -29.61 -11.40
CA GLY A 26 7.09 -28.58 -12.21
C GLY A 26 5.58 -28.78 -12.26
N ARG A 27 4.86 -27.67 -12.10
CA ARG A 27 3.50 -27.52 -12.61
C ARG A 27 3.32 -26.10 -13.17
N PRO A 28 2.53 -25.97 -14.25
CA PRO A 28 2.60 -24.84 -15.15
C PRO A 28 1.98 -23.57 -14.57
N ALA A 29 2.58 -22.44 -14.94
CA ALA A 29 2.02 -21.11 -14.78
C ALA A 29 0.63 -21.05 -15.44
N ARG A 30 -0.41 -21.05 -14.62
CA ARG A 30 -1.77 -20.73 -15.05
C ARG A 30 -1.83 -19.23 -15.30
N GLN A 31 -1.63 -18.83 -16.56
CA GLN A 31 -1.99 -17.52 -17.06
C GLN A 31 -3.48 -17.27 -16.78
N ARG A 32 -3.79 -16.49 -15.74
CA ARG A 32 -5.10 -15.84 -15.66
C ARG A 32 -5.04 -14.61 -16.56
N ARG A 33 -5.46 -14.80 -17.82
CA ARG A 33 -5.94 -13.71 -18.67
C ARG A 33 -7.17 -13.13 -17.99
N CYS A 34 -7.11 -11.87 -17.55
CA CYS A 34 -8.32 -11.09 -17.41
C CYS A 34 -8.74 -10.69 -18.82
N VAL A 35 -9.65 -11.46 -19.41
CA VAL A 35 -10.36 -11.05 -20.64
C VAL A 35 -11.37 -10.00 -20.18
N GLY A 36 -11.07 -8.73 -20.46
CA GLY A 36 -12.04 -7.65 -20.35
C GLY A 36 -13.06 -7.80 -21.46
N THR A 37 -14.31 -8.01 -21.08
CA THR A 37 -15.47 -7.81 -21.96
C THR A 37 -15.81 -6.32 -22.00
N ASP A 38 -16.33 -5.90 -23.15
CA ASP A 38 -16.95 -4.61 -23.48
C ASP A 38 -16.03 -3.42 -23.77
N ALA A 39 -15.59 -3.40 -25.03
CA ALA A 39 -15.35 -2.17 -25.78
C ALA A 39 -16.71 -1.49 -26.09
N PRO A 40 -16.88 -0.18 -25.88
CA PRO A 40 -17.98 0.56 -26.49
C PRO A 40 -17.64 0.87 -27.96
N PRO A 41 -18.59 0.71 -28.91
CA PRO A 41 -18.34 1.09 -30.29
C PRO A 41 -18.31 2.61 -30.46
N ALA A 42 -17.35 3.07 -31.25
CA ALA A 42 -17.19 4.42 -31.73
C ALA A 42 -18.30 4.84 -32.70
N ALA A 43 -18.48 6.15 -32.78
CA ALA A 43 -19.47 6.92 -33.51
C ALA A 43 -19.53 6.68 -35.03
N THR A 44 -20.70 6.98 -35.63
CA THR A 44 -20.89 8.07 -36.63
C THR A 44 -22.29 8.02 -37.24
N SER A 45 -23.03 9.13 -37.22
CA SER A 45 -23.61 9.74 -38.43
C SER A 45 -24.49 10.94 -38.09
N ALA A 46 -24.41 11.92 -38.99
CA ALA A 46 -24.89 13.28 -38.93
C ALA A 46 -26.41 13.45 -39.05
N ALA A 47 -26.93 14.61 -38.62
CA ALA A 47 -27.89 15.39 -39.38
C ALA A 47 -28.06 16.80 -38.80
N MET A 48 -27.77 17.81 -39.62
CA MET A 48 -28.21 19.19 -39.45
C MET A 48 -29.74 19.30 -39.53
N ARG A 49 -30.33 20.17 -38.70
CA ARG A 49 -31.39 21.15 -39.02
C ARG A 49 -31.79 21.86 -37.72
N ALA A 50 -31.43 23.13 -37.57
CA ALA A 50 -32.25 24.29 -37.92
C ALA A 50 -33.50 24.43 -37.01
N GLY A 51 -33.48 25.45 -36.15
CA GLY A 51 -34.67 25.90 -35.42
C GLY A 51 -34.40 26.32 -33.98
N THR A 52 -33.94 27.56 -33.77
CA THR A 52 -34.25 28.31 -32.55
C THR A 52 -35.73 28.70 -32.58
N PRO A 53 -36.47 28.56 -31.46
CA PRO A 53 -36.59 29.74 -30.60
C PRO A 53 -36.57 29.44 -29.10
N LEU A 54 -35.79 30.28 -28.40
CA LEU A 54 -36.15 30.99 -27.16
C LEU A 54 -37.25 30.36 -26.28
N LEU A 55 -36.84 29.81 -25.12
CA LEU A 55 -37.54 29.65 -23.83
C LEU A 55 -37.31 28.25 -23.22
N ALA A 56 -36.06 27.98 -22.84
CA ALA A 56 -35.76 26.95 -21.85
C ALA A 56 -34.63 27.46 -20.94
N ALA A 57 -34.90 28.57 -20.24
CA ALA A 57 -34.11 29.00 -19.09
C ALA A 57 -34.47 28.11 -17.86
N LEU A 58 -34.46 26.79 -18.05
CA LEU A 58 -34.63 25.81 -17.00
C LEU A 58 -33.27 25.25 -16.67
N LEU A 59 -32.81 25.59 -15.46
CA LEU A 59 -31.73 24.93 -14.75
C LEU A 59 -30.47 24.72 -15.59
N ALA A 60 -29.72 25.80 -15.80
CA ALA A 60 -28.28 25.66 -15.94
C ALA A 60 -27.78 24.97 -14.66
N CYS A 61 -27.61 23.65 -14.76
CA CYS A 61 -26.90 22.81 -13.82
C CYS A 61 -25.61 23.52 -13.44
N SER A 62 -25.63 24.19 -12.29
CA SER A 62 -24.48 24.55 -11.48
C SER A 62 -23.86 23.30 -10.86
N LEU A 63 -23.73 22.23 -11.64
CA LEU A 63 -22.69 21.24 -11.45
C LEU A 63 -21.43 21.91 -11.95
N GLY A 64 -20.86 22.73 -11.06
CA GLY A 64 -19.49 23.17 -11.17
C GLY A 64 -18.65 21.93 -11.43
N LEU A 65 -18.35 21.70 -12.70
CA LEU A 65 -17.28 20.85 -13.15
C LEU A 65 -16.03 21.58 -12.68
N GLN A 66 -15.74 21.45 -11.39
CA GLN A 66 -14.47 21.92 -10.87
C GLN A 66 -13.42 21.23 -11.73
N PRO A 67 -12.48 21.98 -12.33
CA PRO A 67 -11.35 21.36 -12.99
C PRO A 67 -10.79 20.39 -11.98
N ALA A 68 -10.65 19.12 -12.36
CA ALA A 68 -10.06 18.08 -11.52
C ALA A 68 -8.72 18.61 -11.04
N GLY A 69 -8.74 19.25 -9.86
CA GLY A 69 -7.59 19.87 -9.26
C GLY A 69 -6.56 18.78 -9.14
N ALA A 70 -5.31 19.09 -9.51
CA ALA A 70 -4.17 18.20 -9.38
C ALA A 70 -4.38 17.31 -8.15
N ALA A 71 -4.57 16.00 -8.38
CA ALA A 71 -5.11 15.10 -7.38
C ALA A 71 -4.36 15.35 -6.07
N ALA A 72 -5.05 15.91 -5.07
CA ALA A 72 -4.36 16.36 -3.87
C ALA A 72 -3.66 15.16 -3.23
N ARG A 73 -2.39 15.33 -2.91
CA ARG A 73 -1.53 14.28 -2.33
C ARG A 73 -1.27 14.65 -0.90
N VAL A 74 -1.52 13.70 0.01
CA VAL A 74 -1.43 13.93 1.45
C VAL A 74 -0.31 13.05 2.01
N PRO A 75 0.76 13.63 2.58
CA PRO A 75 1.82 12.84 3.19
C PRO A 75 1.32 12.14 4.46
N LEU A 76 1.89 10.98 4.80
CA LEU A 76 1.45 10.18 5.94
C LEU A 76 1.54 10.94 7.27
N LYS A 77 2.53 11.82 7.43
CA LYS A 77 2.70 12.63 8.65
C LYS A 77 1.54 13.61 8.92
N ASP A 78 0.76 13.95 7.90
CA ASP A 78 -0.38 14.86 8.00
C ASP A 78 -1.69 14.12 8.35
N LEU A 79 -1.61 12.80 8.59
CA LEU A 79 -2.76 11.97 8.95
C LEU A 79 -2.73 11.71 10.47
N PRO A 80 -3.70 12.25 11.24
CA PRO A 80 -3.64 12.23 12.71
C PRO A 80 -3.77 10.83 13.31
N LEU A 81 -4.37 9.88 12.58
CA LEU A 81 -4.49 8.49 13.00
C LEU A 81 -3.18 7.68 12.86
N LEU A 82 -2.15 8.24 12.23
CA LEU A 82 -0.89 7.55 11.95
C LEU A 82 0.27 8.23 12.69
N ALA A 83 1.22 7.41 13.14
CA ALA A 83 2.52 7.81 13.63
C ALA A 83 3.61 7.21 12.73
N PRO A 84 3.86 7.79 11.54
CA PRO A 84 4.86 7.25 10.63
C PRO A 84 6.29 7.56 11.08
N ASP A 85 7.17 6.57 10.95
CA ASP A 85 8.61 6.72 11.15
C ASP A 85 9.24 7.62 10.07
N GLU A 86 10.43 8.14 10.36
CA GLU A 86 11.14 9.11 9.52
C GLU A 86 11.34 8.64 8.07
N GLU A 87 11.58 7.35 7.83
CA GLU A 87 11.82 6.85 6.46
C GLU A 87 10.55 6.87 5.60
N VAL A 88 9.37 6.85 6.22
CA VAL A 88 8.07 6.66 5.55
C VAL A 88 7.14 7.88 5.70
N ARG A 89 7.45 8.83 6.57
CA ARG A 89 6.60 10.02 6.86
C ARG A 89 6.25 10.87 5.63
N GLU A 90 7.11 10.86 4.61
CA GLU A 90 6.95 11.63 3.37
C GLU A 90 6.24 10.85 2.25
N LEU A 91 5.86 9.58 2.46
CA LEU A 91 5.00 8.85 1.52
C LEU A 91 3.65 9.54 1.44
N GLN A 92 3.09 9.61 0.23
CA GLN A 92 1.87 10.36 -0.06
C GLN A 92 0.75 9.43 -0.50
N LEU A 93 -0.43 9.65 0.06
CA LEU A 93 -1.66 9.02 -0.39
C LEU A 93 -2.42 9.96 -1.34
N PRO A 94 -3.15 9.41 -2.33
CA PRO A 94 -4.19 10.16 -3.01
C PRO A 94 -5.21 10.70 -2.01
N ALA A 95 -5.75 11.89 -2.25
CA ALA A 95 -6.72 12.55 -1.36
C ALA A 95 -7.90 11.63 -0.98
N THR A 96 -8.42 10.84 -1.91
CA THR A 96 -9.52 9.91 -1.63
C THR A 96 -9.16 8.87 -0.58
N ALA A 97 -7.94 8.33 -0.60
CA ALA A 97 -7.45 7.40 0.40
C ALA A 97 -7.17 8.11 1.74
N ALA A 98 -6.62 9.34 1.69
CA ALA A 98 -6.40 10.14 2.89
C ALA A 98 -7.71 10.48 3.62
N GLU A 99 -8.75 10.89 2.89
CA GLU A 99 -10.09 11.14 3.44
C GLU A 99 -10.71 9.86 4.03
N ALA A 100 -10.52 8.72 3.35
CA ALA A 100 -11.00 7.43 3.86
C ALA A 100 -10.36 7.02 5.19
N LEU A 101 -9.16 7.53 5.49
CA LEU A 101 -8.49 7.35 6.79
C LEU A 101 -8.89 8.40 7.80
N ARG A 102 -9.09 9.66 7.40
CA ARG A 102 -9.57 10.74 8.29
C ARG A 102 -10.97 10.45 8.85
N GLY A 103 -11.80 9.74 8.09
CA GLY A 103 -13.11 9.27 8.54
C GLY A 103 -13.08 8.07 9.48
N LEU A 104 -11.91 7.49 9.79
CA LEU A 104 -11.80 6.40 10.75
C LEU A 104 -11.73 6.98 12.17
N ASP A 105 -12.63 6.52 13.02
CA ASP A 105 -12.59 6.79 14.45
C ASP A 105 -11.89 5.63 15.16
N LEU A 106 -10.71 5.91 15.72
CA LEU A 106 -9.96 4.96 16.54
C LEU A 106 -10.40 5.03 18.03
N GLY A 107 -11.33 5.92 18.38
CA GLY A 107 -11.71 6.20 19.77
C GLY A 107 -10.54 6.77 20.55
N GLU A 108 -10.35 6.30 21.78
CA GLU A 108 -9.21 6.70 22.63
C GLU A 108 -7.89 5.98 22.30
N ARG A 109 -7.82 5.24 21.18
CA ARG A 109 -6.61 4.53 20.80
C ARG A 109 -5.57 5.50 20.26
N GLN A 110 -4.31 5.26 20.63
CA GLN A 110 -3.17 6.00 20.10
C GLN A 110 -3.02 5.80 18.58
N PRO A 111 -2.40 6.77 17.88
CA PRO A 111 -2.15 6.65 16.45
C PRO A 111 -1.35 5.39 16.11
N LEU A 112 -1.71 4.75 14.99
CA LEU A 112 -1.06 3.53 14.53
C LEU A 112 0.32 3.85 13.97
N ARG A 113 1.34 3.14 14.45
CA ARG A 113 2.70 3.34 13.94
C ARG A 113 2.83 2.77 12.54
N VAL A 114 3.55 3.47 11.67
CA VAL A 114 3.88 3.00 10.31
C VAL A 114 5.38 3.06 10.12
N SER A 115 6.02 1.95 9.73
CA SER A 115 7.47 1.90 9.55
C SER A 115 7.88 1.10 8.33
N GLU A 116 9.11 1.30 7.86
CA GLU A 116 9.71 0.35 6.91
C GLU A 116 10.17 -0.90 7.67
N VAL A 117 9.82 -2.07 7.17
CA VAL A 117 10.22 -3.38 7.72
C VAL A 117 11.39 -3.90 6.89
N PRO A 118 12.50 -4.33 7.53
CA PRO A 118 13.65 -4.84 6.81
C PRO A 118 13.25 -6.01 5.91
N TRP A 119 13.74 -5.98 4.68
CA TRP A 119 13.59 -7.12 3.77
C TRP A 119 14.37 -8.31 4.32
N GLY A 120 13.73 -9.49 4.29
CA GLY A 120 14.43 -10.74 4.48
C GLY A 120 15.36 -11.06 3.29
N PRO A 121 15.82 -12.32 3.16
CA PRO A 121 16.75 -12.71 2.09
C PRO A 121 16.18 -12.53 0.67
N ASN A 122 14.85 -12.42 0.54
CA ASN A 122 14.14 -12.31 -0.73
C ASN A 122 13.58 -10.89 -0.93
N ARG A 123 14.45 -9.94 -1.25
CA ARG A 123 14.05 -8.58 -1.63
C ARG A 123 13.66 -8.51 -3.12
N PRO A 124 12.49 -7.95 -3.47
CA PRO A 124 12.13 -7.67 -4.85
C PRO A 124 13.14 -6.74 -5.54
N ARG A 125 13.29 -6.88 -6.87
CA ARG A 125 14.17 -6.00 -7.66
C ARG A 125 13.54 -4.65 -8.04
N CYS A 126 12.26 -4.44 -7.69
CA CYS A 126 11.57 -3.16 -7.87
C CYS A 126 12.00 -2.13 -6.82
N LEU A 127 11.57 -0.88 -7.00
CA LEU A 127 11.71 0.20 -6.02
C LEU A 127 10.64 0.12 -4.91
N CYS A 128 10.12 -1.09 -4.67
CA CYS A 128 9.08 -1.33 -3.69
C CYS A 128 9.59 -1.11 -2.26
N ARG A 129 8.66 -0.70 -1.40
CA ARG A 129 8.83 -0.55 0.04
C ARG A 129 8.04 -1.63 0.77
N ASN A 130 8.58 -2.06 1.90
CA ASN A 130 7.97 -3.05 2.78
C ASN A 130 7.46 -2.33 4.02
N LEU A 131 6.18 -1.93 4.01
CA LEU A 131 5.59 -1.15 5.10
C LEU A 131 4.99 -2.07 6.15
N GLY A 132 5.32 -1.82 7.41
CA GLY A 132 4.64 -2.40 8.56
C GLY A 132 3.69 -1.38 9.17
N ILE A 133 2.46 -1.79 9.41
CA ILE A 133 1.46 -1.03 10.18
C ILE A 133 1.29 -1.76 11.50
N TRP A 134 1.54 -1.07 12.60
CA TRP A 134 1.57 -1.62 13.94
C TRP A 134 0.37 -1.09 14.73
N ASP A 135 -0.23 -1.96 15.54
CA ASP A 135 -1.17 -1.51 16.56
C ASP A 135 -0.49 -0.61 17.61
N HIS A 136 -1.31 -0.02 18.48
CA HIS A 136 -0.84 0.83 19.57
C HIS A 136 0.03 0.09 20.61
N ALA A 137 -0.04 -1.24 20.67
CA ALA A 137 0.76 -2.06 21.57
C ALA A 137 2.10 -2.48 20.94
N GLY A 138 2.25 -2.33 19.63
CA GLY A 138 3.36 -2.86 18.84
C GLY A 138 3.32 -4.38 18.65
N GLU A 139 2.23 -5.04 19.00
CA GLU A 139 2.13 -6.52 19.02
C GLU A 139 1.61 -7.08 17.69
N GLU A 140 0.53 -6.52 17.17
CA GLU A 140 -0.01 -6.90 15.86
C GLU A 140 0.54 -5.99 14.78
N HIS A 141 1.05 -6.59 13.69
CA HIS A 141 1.48 -5.83 12.53
C HIS A 141 1.04 -6.46 11.21
N LYS A 142 0.55 -5.60 10.31
CA LYS A 142 0.29 -5.96 8.92
C LYS A 142 1.44 -5.47 8.06
N VAL A 143 2.02 -6.38 7.28
CA VAL A 143 3.08 -6.04 6.31
C VAL A 143 2.49 -5.91 4.92
N LEU A 144 2.84 -4.83 4.23
CA LEU A 144 2.42 -4.51 2.88
C LEU A 144 3.63 -4.17 2.01
N VAL A 145 3.67 -4.76 0.82
CA VAL A 145 4.60 -4.31 -0.22
C VAL A 145 3.89 -3.26 -1.07
N VAL A 146 4.44 -2.04 -1.11
CA VAL A 146 3.90 -0.94 -1.91
C VAL A 146 4.95 -0.41 -2.87
N GLU A 147 4.51 0.07 -4.03
CA GLU A 147 5.37 0.65 -5.04
C GLU A 147 4.92 2.09 -5.34
N PRO A 148 5.65 3.10 -4.84
CA PRO A 148 5.37 4.49 -5.20
C PRO A 148 5.49 4.71 -6.71
N GLU A 149 4.72 5.66 -7.25
CA GLU A 149 4.84 6.07 -8.65
C GLU A 149 6.27 6.50 -8.95
N PHE A 150 6.80 6.07 -10.10
CA PHE A 150 8.20 6.25 -10.47
C PHE A 150 8.68 7.70 -10.31
N GLY A 151 9.76 7.88 -9.54
CA GLY A 151 10.33 9.20 -9.27
C GLY A 151 9.55 10.05 -8.26
N THR A 152 8.52 9.50 -7.61
CA THR A 152 7.71 10.21 -6.61
C THR A 152 7.64 9.44 -5.28
N LYS A 153 6.98 10.05 -4.29
CA LYS A 153 6.63 9.39 -3.01
C LYS A 153 5.14 9.01 -2.94
N THR A 154 4.43 9.09 -4.07
CA THR A 154 2.98 8.89 -4.11
C THR A 154 2.66 7.42 -4.29
N LEU A 155 1.77 6.88 -3.46
CA LEU A 155 1.24 5.54 -3.68
C LEU A 155 0.17 5.59 -4.78
N PRO A 156 0.25 4.69 -5.79
CA PRO A 156 -0.82 4.57 -6.78
C PRO A 156 -2.11 4.10 -6.11
N ALA A 157 -3.25 4.35 -6.75
CA ALA A 157 -4.58 4.07 -6.18
C ALA A 157 -4.74 2.64 -5.63
N LYS A 158 -4.16 1.65 -6.31
CA LYS A 158 -4.18 0.24 -5.88
C LYS A 158 -3.49 0.04 -4.53
N ASP A 159 -2.27 0.57 -4.37
CA ASP A 159 -1.47 0.38 -3.18
C ASP A 159 -1.97 1.26 -2.04
N ALA A 160 -2.49 2.45 -2.36
CA ALA A 160 -3.20 3.29 -1.41
C ALA A 160 -4.45 2.58 -0.85
N ALA A 161 -5.24 1.91 -1.69
CA ALA A 161 -6.39 1.14 -1.22
C ALA A 161 -5.98 -0.06 -0.34
N ALA A 162 -4.91 -0.77 -0.69
CA ALA A 162 -4.35 -1.83 0.13
C ALA A 162 -3.86 -1.32 1.48
N PHE A 163 -3.22 -0.15 1.50
CA PHE A 163 -2.80 0.53 2.71
C PHE A 163 -3.99 0.90 3.60
N VAL A 164 -5.04 1.51 3.04
CA VAL A 164 -6.26 1.84 3.78
C VAL A 164 -6.90 0.61 4.42
N ASN A 165 -6.99 -0.49 3.69
CA ASN A 165 -7.57 -1.73 4.22
C ASN A 165 -6.74 -2.30 5.37
N ALA A 166 -5.41 -2.30 5.24
CA ALA A 166 -4.55 -2.77 6.32
C ALA A 166 -4.63 -1.89 7.57
N VAL A 167 -4.75 -0.56 7.41
CA VAL A 167 -5.01 0.34 8.53
C VAL A 167 -6.33 -0.02 9.22
N ARG A 168 -7.41 -0.26 8.46
CA ARG A 168 -8.71 -0.66 9.01
C ARG A 168 -8.66 -1.98 9.75
N GLU A 169 -7.96 -2.97 9.20
CA GLU A 169 -7.78 -4.27 9.84
C GLU A 169 -7.04 -4.15 11.17
N VAL A 170 -5.88 -3.47 11.20
CA VAL A 170 -5.10 -3.25 12.43
C VAL A 170 -5.85 -2.37 13.43
N ALA A 171 -6.66 -1.42 12.94
CA ALA A 171 -7.55 -0.62 13.76
C ALA A 171 -8.74 -1.41 14.34
N GLY A 172 -9.02 -2.63 13.84
CA GLY A 172 -10.19 -3.41 14.22
C GLY A 172 -11.53 -2.84 13.71
N VAL A 173 -11.52 -2.15 12.56
CA VAL A 173 -12.68 -1.49 11.93
C VAL A 173 -13.02 -2.15 10.58
N ALA A 174 -12.81 -3.47 10.47
CA ALA A 174 -12.98 -4.25 9.23
C ALA A 174 -14.45 -4.58 8.90
#